data_AF-A0A7W3P9Y6-F1
#
_entry.id   AF-A0A7W3P9Y6-F1
#
_cell.length_a   1.000
_cell.length_b   1.000
_cell.length_c   1.000
_cell.angle_alpha   90.00
_cell.angle_beta   90.00
_cell.angle_gamma   90.00
#
_symmetry.space_group_name_H-M   'P 1'
#
loop_
_entity.id
_entity.type
_entity.pdbx_description
1 polymer ?
#
loop_
_entity_poly.entity_id
_entity_poly.type
_entity_poly.pdbx_seq_one_letter_code
_entity_poly.pdbx_strand_id
1 'polypeptide(L)'
;MAQTCALSLLMFTGASQFALVGVLAAGGAPLSGALAALLLGTRNTLYGLRLARLLSYAGWRRAAASHVLIDESTAMAVNRTSTAAARTGFLTTGVTIFVLWNVATAVGAVAGTAIGDPRDYGLDAAVGAAFLALLWPRLHSALHRWVAVAAAAVALGAVPFTAAGVPVLAAAGVALLIGLLTHFRVADLPVEDR
;
A
#
# COMPACT_ATOMS: atom_id res chain seq x y z
N MET A 1 13.14 -9.03 16.57
CA MET A 1 13.13 -7.58 16.91
C MET A 1 13.99 -6.75 15.95
N ALA A 2 15.33 -6.89 15.95
CA ALA A 2 16.20 -6.02 15.13
C ALA A 2 15.86 -6.04 13.62
N GLN A 3 15.64 -7.21 13.04
CA GLN A 3 15.21 -7.35 11.64
C GLN A 3 13.86 -6.67 11.36
N THR A 4 12.88 -6.80 12.27
CA THR A 4 11.56 -6.17 12.17
C THR A 4 11.67 -4.64 12.17
N CYS A 5 12.45 -4.07 13.09
CA CYS A 5 12.66 -2.63 13.18
C CYS A 5 13.46 -2.10 11.98
N ALA A 6 14.51 -2.81 11.56
CA ALA A 6 15.29 -2.44 10.38
C ALA A 6 14.42 -2.43 9.11
N LEU A 7 13.56 -3.44 8.95
CA LEU A 7 12.62 -3.49 7.84
C LEU A 7 11.64 -2.32 7.85
N SER A 8 11.08 -1.99 9.02
CA SER A 8 10.17 -0.85 9.20
C SER A 8 10.83 0.50 8.90
N LEU A 9 12.09 0.66 9.32
CA LEU A 9 12.86 1.88 9.06
C LEU A 9 13.22 2.03 7.58
N LEU A 10 13.52 0.94 6.88
CA LEU A 10 13.99 0.99 5.49
C LEU A 10 12.85 0.92 4.48
N MET A 11 11.77 0.21 4.80
CA MET A 11 10.60 0.00 3.94
C MET A 11 9.36 0.65 4.57
N PHE A 12 9.39 1.97 4.65
CA PHE A 12 8.25 2.75 5.14
C PHE A 12 7.17 2.90 4.05
N THR A 13 6.41 1.83 3.87
CA THR A 13 5.25 1.77 2.97
C THR A 13 4.35 0.64 3.46
N GLY A 14 3.34 0.97 4.27
CA GLY A 14 2.58 0.00 5.05
C GLY A 14 2.07 -1.21 4.25
N ALA A 15 1.44 -0.96 3.09
CA ALA A 15 0.95 -2.04 2.23
C ALA A 15 2.06 -2.95 1.69
N SER A 16 3.17 -2.38 1.22
CA SER A 16 4.33 -3.14 0.74
C SER A 16 5.00 -3.93 1.87
N GLN A 17 5.08 -3.34 3.07
CA GLN A 17 5.63 -4.00 4.25
C GLN A 17 4.80 -5.20 4.68
N PHE A 18 3.48 -5.05 4.74
CA PHE A 18 2.58 -6.16 5.03
C PHE A 18 2.61 -7.23 3.95
N ALA A 19 2.71 -6.88 2.67
CA ALA A 19 2.82 -7.87 1.61
C ALA A 19 4.10 -8.70 1.72
N LEU A 20 5.27 -8.06 1.91
CA LEU A 20 6.52 -8.79 2.09
C LEU A 20 6.47 -9.70 3.32
N VAL A 21 6.10 -9.13 4.47
CA VAL A 21 6.06 -9.88 5.74
C VAL A 21 5.03 -11.01 5.67
N GLY A 22 3.85 -10.77 5.08
CA GLY A 22 2.81 -11.78 4.93
C GLY A 22 3.25 -12.96 4.06
N VAL A 23 3.96 -12.70 2.95
CA VAL A 23 4.50 -13.77 2.10
C VAL A 23 5.57 -14.57 2.84
N LEU A 24 6.50 -13.90 3.51
CA LEU A 24 7.55 -14.57 4.27
C LEU A 24 6.98 -15.39 5.43
N ALA A 25 6.00 -14.85 6.15
CA ALA A 25 5.32 -15.55 7.26
C ALA A 25 4.54 -16.78 6.80
N ALA A 26 4.03 -16.77 5.56
CA ALA A 26 3.39 -17.93 4.93
C ALA A 26 4.38 -18.95 4.34
N GLY A 27 5.69 -18.79 4.57
CA GLY A 27 6.74 -19.68 4.03
C GLY A 27 7.06 -19.44 2.56
N GLY A 28 6.65 -18.30 2.00
CA GLY A 28 6.93 -17.91 0.62
C GLY A 28 8.38 -17.47 0.37
N ALA A 29 8.77 -17.47 -0.89
CA ALA A 29 10.09 -17.02 -1.30
C ALA A 29 10.25 -15.49 -1.11
N PRO A 30 11.43 -14.99 -0.69
CA PRO A 30 11.67 -13.55 -0.57
C PRO A 30 11.40 -12.75 -1.85
N LEU A 31 11.67 -13.36 -3.01
CA LEU A 31 11.44 -12.72 -4.30
C LEU A 31 9.95 -12.50 -4.57
N SER A 32 9.06 -13.46 -4.28
CA SER A 32 7.62 -13.26 -4.50
C SER A 32 7.06 -12.20 -3.57
N GLY A 33 7.54 -12.16 -2.31
CA GLY A 33 7.21 -11.10 -1.36
C GLY A 33 7.68 -9.72 -1.83
N ALA A 34 8.91 -9.62 -2.35
CA ALA A 34 9.45 -8.38 -2.89
C ALA A 34 8.67 -7.89 -4.12
N LEU A 35 8.29 -8.79 -5.03
CA LEU A 35 7.46 -8.45 -6.18
C LEU A 35 6.07 -7.97 -5.78
N ALA A 36 5.42 -8.63 -4.81
CA ALA A 36 4.14 -8.18 -4.27
C ALA A 36 4.27 -6.80 -3.60
N ALA A 37 5.33 -6.58 -2.83
CA ALA A 37 5.64 -5.31 -2.18
C ALA A 37 5.87 -4.19 -3.20
N LEU A 38 6.64 -4.44 -4.26
CA LEU A 38 6.88 -3.51 -5.36
C LEU A 38 5.59 -3.18 -6.12
N LEU A 39 4.78 -4.20 -6.42
CA LEU A 39 3.51 -4.03 -7.11
C LEU A 39 2.57 -3.12 -6.30
N LEU A 40 2.41 -3.36 -5.00
CA LEU A 40 1.62 -2.49 -4.13
C LEU A 40 2.26 -1.10 -3.96
N GLY A 41 3.58 -1.03 -4.01
CA GLY A 41 4.36 0.21 -3.90
C GLY A 41 4.28 1.12 -5.13
N THR A 42 3.81 0.63 -6.28
CA THR A 42 3.68 1.44 -7.52
C THR A 42 2.86 2.71 -7.31
N ARG A 43 1.85 2.69 -6.44
CA ARG A 43 1.07 3.89 -6.09
C ARG A 43 1.93 5.02 -5.53
N ASN A 44 2.96 4.69 -4.75
CA ASN A 44 3.89 5.67 -4.17
C ASN A 44 4.73 6.32 -5.28
N THR A 45 5.10 5.55 -6.32
CA THR A 45 5.75 6.12 -7.52
C THR A 45 4.86 7.14 -8.21
N LEU A 46 3.58 6.83 -8.41
CA LEU A 46 2.61 7.75 -9.03
C LEU A 46 2.40 9.03 -8.19
N TYR A 47 2.28 8.89 -6.88
CA TYR A 47 2.26 10.03 -5.96
C TYR A 47 3.55 10.86 -6.05
N GLY A 48 4.71 10.21 -6.15
CA GLY A 48 6.01 10.84 -6.35
C GLY A 48 6.07 11.68 -7.61
N LEU A 49 5.55 11.19 -8.74
CA LEU A 49 5.48 11.96 -9.99
C LEU A 49 4.62 13.23 -9.84
N ARG A 50 3.48 13.12 -9.15
CA ARG A 50 2.61 14.28 -8.86
C ARG A 50 3.29 15.27 -7.91
N LEU A 51 3.95 14.79 -6.86
CA LEU A 51 4.59 15.62 -5.84
C LEU A 51 5.93 16.23 -6.28
N ALA A 52 6.62 15.63 -7.25
CA ALA A 52 7.95 16.09 -7.68
C ALA A 52 7.95 17.58 -8.06
N ARG A 53 6.95 18.02 -8.83
CA ARG A 53 6.79 19.43 -9.22
C ARG A 53 6.25 20.29 -8.08
N LEU A 54 5.28 19.77 -7.31
CA LEU A 54 4.63 20.50 -6.23
C LEU A 54 5.60 20.86 -5.09
N LEU A 55 6.43 19.89 -4.68
CA LEU A 55 7.37 20.05 -3.58
C LEU A 55 8.70 20.64 -4.02
N SER A 56 9.06 20.49 -5.30
CA SER A 56 10.28 21.06 -5.91
C SER A 56 11.56 20.82 -5.09
N TYR A 57 11.66 19.66 -4.42
CA TYR A 57 12.88 19.23 -3.74
C TYR A 57 13.91 18.70 -4.72
N ALA A 58 15.19 18.98 -4.45
CA ALA A 58 16.33 18.53 -5.24
C ALA A 58 17.41 17.85 -4.37
N GLY A 59 18.31 17.10 -5.01
CA GLY A 59 19.40 16.41 -4.35
C GLY A 59 18.94 15.46 -3.25
N TRP A 60 19.64 15.47 -2.11
CA TRP A 60 19.34 14.62 -0.96
C TRP A 60 17.94 14.86 -0.37
N ARG A 61 17.40 16.09 -0.47
CA ARG A 61 16.04 16.41 0.02
C ARG A 61 14.98 15.66 -0.77
N ARG A 62 15.21 15.40 -2.06
CA ARG A 62 14.32 14.60 -2.89
C ARG A 62 14.32 13.14 -2.44
N ALA A 63 15.49 12.58 -2.13
CA ALA A 63 15.62 11.23 -1.62
C ALA A 63 14.95 11.09 -0.23
N ALA A 64 15.22 12.04 0.68
CA ALA A 64 14.58 12.06 2.00
C ALA A 64 13.05 12.20 1.90
N ALA A 65 12.55 13.07 1.01
CA ALA A 65 11.13 13.21 0.77
C ALA A 65 10.52 11.91 0.20
N SER A 66 11.19 11.22 -0.72
CA SER A 66 10.70 9.94 -1.25
C SER A 66 10.59 8.86 -0.18
N HIS A 67 11.42 8.91 0.86
CA HIS A 67 11.38 7.94 1.94
C HIS A 67 10.14 8.08 2.84
N VAL A 68 9.66 9.31 3.07
CA VAL A 68 8.45 9.58 3.87
C VAL A 68 7.19 9.78 3.02
N LEU A 69 7.24 9.37 1.75
CA LEU A 69 6.14 9.52 0.80
C LEU A 69 5.13 8.39 0.95
N ILE A 70 3.95 8.76 1.45
CA ILE A 70 2.77 7.91 1.64
C ILE A 70 1.49 8.66 1.22
N ASP A 71 0.36 7.96 1.11
CA ASP A 71 -0.92 8.54 0.69
C ASP A 71 -1.38 9.68 1.60
N GLU A 72 -1.18 9.59 2.91
CA GLU A 72 -1.53 10.61 3.89
C GLU A 72 -0.70 11.88 3.70
N SER A 73 0.63 11.74 3.59
CA SER A 73 1.53 12.86 3.31
C SER A 73 1.23 13.52 1.96
N THR A 74 0.82 12.73 0.98
CA THR A 74 0.44 13.19 -0.36
C THR A 74 -0.86 13.98 -0.29
N ALA A 75 -1.89 13.43 0.35
CA ALA A 75 -3.20 14.06 0.52
C ALA A 75 -3.07 15.42 1.24
N MET A 76 -2.23 15.49 2.27
CA MET A 76 -1.99 16.71 3.04
C MET A 76 -1.20 17.78 2.28
N ALA A 77 -0.45 17.39 1.25
CA ALA A 77 0.32 18.29 0.40
C ALA A 77 -0.50 18.83 -0.77
N VAL A 78 -1.25 17.98 -1.47
CA VAL A 78 -1.91 18.33 -2.75
C VAL A 78 -3.09 19.30 -2.60
N ASN A 79 -3.66 19.42 -1.41
CA ASN A 79 -4.78 20.33 -1.13
C ASN A 79 -4.32 21.73 -0.66
N ARG A 80 -3.06 22.10 -0.92
CA ARG A 80 -2.47 23.36 -0.47
C ARG A 80 -2.24 24.32 -1.63
N THR A 81 -2.43 25.61 -1.37
CA THR A 81 -2.36 26.69 -2.38
C THR A 81 -0.95 27.22 -2.63
N SER A 82 0.02 26.91 -1.76
CA SER A 82 1.42 27.32 -1.92
C SER A 82 2.37 26.15 -1.73
N THR A 83 3.53 26.19 -2.41
CA THR A 83 4.61 25.21 -2.23
C THR A 83 5.07 25.10 -0.78
N ALA A 84 5.15 26.23 -0.06
CA ALA A 84 5.52 26.22 1.36
C ALA A 84 4.51 25.45 2.20
N ALA A 85 3.21 25.71 2.03
CA ALA A 85 2.16 24.99 2.74
C ALA A 85 2.11 23.50 2.35
N ALA A 86 2.31 23.18 1.07
CA ALA A 86 2.39 21.79 0.60
C ALA A 86 3.56 21.04 1.24
N ARG A 87 4.75 21.66 1.31
CA ARG A 87 5.93 21.10 1.99
C ARG A 87 5.68 20.88 3.48
N THR A 88 5.06 21.84 4.17
CA THR A 88 4.70 21.69 5.59
C THR A 88 3.72 20.54 5.78
N GLY A 89 2.63 20.49 5.01
CA GLY A 89 1.65 19.40 5.09
C GLY A 89 2.26 18.03 4.80
N PHE A 90 3.11 17.95 3.78
CA PHE A 90 3.85 16.73 3.42
C PHE A 90 4.76 16.26 4.56
N LEU A 91 5.67 17.13 5.02
CA LEU A 91 6.70 16.76 5.99
C LEU A 91 6.12 16.48 7.38
N THR A 92 5.20 17.32 7.85
CA THR A 92 4.58 17.12 9.17
C THR A 92 3.84 15.79 9.23
N THR A 93 3.03 15.49 8.22
CA THR A 93 2.28 14.23 8.15
C THR A 93 3.21 13.04 7.96
N GLY A 94 4.14 13.10 6.99
CA GLY A 94 5.04 12.00 6.67
C GLY A 94 5.96 11.63 7.83
N VAL A 95 6.59 12.62 8.49
CA VAL A 95 7.48 12.38 9.63
C VAL A 95 6.71 11.89 10.85
N THR A 96 5.53 12.46 11.13
CA THR A 96 4.71 12.02 12.27
C THR A 96 4.31 10.57 12.11
N ILE A 97 3.78 10.18 10.95
CA ILE A 97 3.38 8.80 10.69
C ILE A 97 4.61 7.89 10.67
N PHE A 98 5.74 8.31 10.10
CA PHE A 98 6.99 7.53 10.14
C PHE A 98 7.42 7.19 11.55
N VAL A 99 7.43 8.17 12.46
CA VAL A 99 7.81 7.95 13.86
C VAL A 99 6.80 7.03 14.55
N LEU A 100 5.51 7.33 14.46
CA LEU A 100 4.46 6.53 15.09
C LEU A 100 4.45 5.08 14.58
N TRP A 101 4.66 4.89 13.28
CA TRP A 101 4.71 3.56 12.66
C TRP A 101 5.89 2.73 13.18
N ASN A 102 7.08 3.32 13.27
CA ASN A 102 8.26 2.63 13.77
C ASN A 102 8.17 2.34 15.27
N VAL A 103 7.62 3.27 16.06
CA VAL A 103 7.33 3.04 17.48
C VAL A 103 6.32 1.91 17.65
N ALA A 104 5.20 1.93 16.92
CA ALA A 104 4.19 0.87 16.95
C ALA A 104 4.78 -0.48 16.52
N THR A 105 5.65 -0.50 15.51
CA THR A 105 6.34 -1.71 15.07
C THR A 105 7.29 -2.25 16.15
N ALA A 106 8.05 -1.38 16.81
CA ALA A 106 8.94 -1.78 17.90
C ALA A 106 8.13 -2.33 19.09
N VAL A 107 7.05 -1.65 19.48
CA VAL A 107 6.13 -2.11 20.52
C VAL A 107 5.53 -3.45 20.14
N GLY A 108 5.03 -3.62 18.92
CA GLY A 108 4.48 -4.88 18.42
C GLY A 108 5.51 -6.02 18.39
N ALA A 109 6.77 -5.72 18.02
CA ALA A 109 7.85 -6.69 18.02
C ALA A 109 8.23 -7.18 19.43
N VAL A 110 8.12 -6.31 20.44
CA VAL A 110 8.32 -6.68 21.85
C VAL A 110 7.09 -7.40 22.39
N ALA A 111 5.91 -6.82 22.23
CA ALA A 111 4.65 -7.39 22.71
C ALA A 111 4.40 -8.78 22.13
N GLY A 112 4.69 -8.99 20.84
CA GLY A 112 4.54 -10.29 20.18
C GLY A 112 5.38 -11.41 20.78
N THR A 113 6.46 -11.10 21.50
CA THR A 113 7.23 -12.11 22.26
C THR A 113 6.65 -12.42 23.63
N ALA A 114 5.75 -11.57 24.14
CA ALA A 114 5.18 -11.64 25.48
C ALA A 114 3.72 -12.14 25.52
N ILE A 115 2.95 -11.95 24.43
CA ILE A 115 1.49 -12.13 24.43
C ILE A 115 0.95 -13.51 24.03
N GLY A 116 1.77 -14.56 23.98
CA GLY A 116 1.29 -15.91 23.64
C GLY A 116 0.87 -16.06 22.17
N ASP A 117 -0.06 -16.98 21.85
CA ASP A 117 -0.52 -17.18 20.47
C ASP A 117 -1.42 -16.00 20.02
N PRO A 118 -1.06 -15.27 18.94
CA PRO A 118 -1.87 -14.17 18.42
C PRO A 118 -3.30 -14.57 18.03
N ARG A 119 -3.55 -15.84 17.73
CA ARG A 119 -4.88 -16.37 17.36
C ARG A 119 -5.88 -16.30 18.50
N ASP A 120 -5.42 -16.42 19.74
CA ASP A 120 -6.27 -16.34 20.93
C ASP A 120 -6.96 -14.97 21.07
N TYR A 121 -6.37 -13.95 20.45
CA TYR A 121 -6.86 -12.57 20.45
C TYR A 121 -7.40 -12.12 19.09
N GLY A 122 -7.44 -13.00 18.08
CA GLY A 122 -7.85 -12.68 16.71
C GLY A 122 -6.88 -11.74 15.96
N LEU A 123 -5.64 -11.63 16.42
CA LEU A 123 -4.64 -10.73 15.83
C LEU A 123 -4.13 -11.24 14.47
N ASP A 124 -4.32 -12.52 14.16
CA ASP A 124 -4.02 -13.13 12.87
C ASP A 124 -4.96 -12.63 11.75
N ALA A 125 -6.19 -12.26 12.10
CA ALA A 125 -7.16 -11.67 11.16
C ALA A 125 -7.14 -10.14 11.12
N ALA A 126 -6.51 -9.47 12.09
CA ALA A 126 -6.59 -8.03 12.30
C ALA A 126 -6.15 -7.20 11.07
N VAL A 127 -5.03 -7.57 10.44
CA VAL A 127 -4.52 -6.87 9.25
C VAL A 127 -5.49 -7.01 8.07
N GLY A 128 -6.01 -8.22 7.83
CA GLY A 128 -6.99 -8.46 6.77
C GLY A 128 -8.29 -7.68 7.01
N ALA A 129 -8.78 -7.67 8.25
CA ALA A 129 -9.94 -6.89 8.65
C ALA A 129 -9.74 -5.38 8.45
N ALA A 130 -8.57 -4.84 8.81
CA ALA A 130 -8.23 -3.44 8.59
C ALA A 130 -8.25 -3.06 7.09
N PHE A 131 -7.66 -3.89 6.22
CA PHE A 131 -7.71 -3.66 4.77
C PHE A 131 -9.14 -3.75 4.22
N LEU A 132 -9.95 -4.70 4.70
CA LEU A 132 -11.37 -4.79 4.31
C LEU A 132 -12.16 -3.56 4.77
N ALA A 133 -11.93 -3.08 5.98
CA ALA A 133 -12.56 -1.86 6.49
C ALA A 133 -12.17 -0.62 5.64
N LEU A 134 -10.92 -0.52 5.20
CA LEU A 134 -10.47 0.55 4.28
C LEU A 134 -11.03 0.38 2.87
N LEU A 135 -11.24 -0.86 2.41
CA LEU A 135 -11.80 -1.14 1.10
C LEU A 135 -13.32 -0.87 1.05
N TRP A 136 -14.03 -1.12 2.15
CA TRP A 136 -15.49 -1.08 2.22
C TRP A 136 -16.12 0.20 1.65
N PRO A 137 -15.68 1.42 2.03
CA PRO A 137 -16.23 2.65 1.47
C PRO A 137 -15.98 2.83 -0.04
N ARG A 138 -15.01 2.12 -0.61
CA ARG A 138 -14.68 2.19 -2.05
C ARG A 138 -15.56 1.28 -2.91
N LEU A 139 -16.33 0.37 -2.30
CA LEU A 139 -17.19 -0.61 -2.98
C LEU A 139 -18.60 -0.07 -3.32
N HIS A 140 -18.73 1.24 -3.56
CA HIS A 140 -20.03 1.87 -3.84
C HIS A 140 -20.62 1.50 -5.22
N SER A 141 -19.80 1.12 -6.20
CA SER A 141 -20.23 0.90 -7.59
C SER A 141 -20.29 -0.59 -7.88
N ALA A 142 -21.19 -0.99 -8.78
CA ALA A 142 -21.26 -2.37 -9.25
C ALA A 142 -19.91 -2.84 -9.82
N LEU A 143 -19.22 -1.99 -10.59
CA LEU A 143 -17.91 -2.29 -11.14
C LEU A 143 -16.86 -2.58 -10.04
N HIS A 144 -16.73 -1.73 -9.03
CA HIS A 144 -15.74 -1.94 -7.96
C HIS A 144 -16.04 -3.22 -7.16
N ARG A 145 -17.31 -3.53 -6.91
CA ARG A 145 -17.73 -4.77 -6.26
C ARG A 145 -17.33 -5.99 -7.09
N TRP A 146 -17.60 -5.98 -8.39
CA TRP A 146 -17.24 -7.08 -9.28
C TRP A 146 -15.73 -7.28 -9.39
N VAL A 147 -14.96 -6.19 -9.50
CA VAL A 147 -13.48 -6.26 -9.49
C VAL A 147 -12.98 -6.87 -8.21
N ALA A 148 -13.50 -6.43 -7.05
CA ALA A 148 -13.09 -6.95 -5.75
C ALA A 148 -13.39 -8.45 -5.60
N VAL A 149 -14.61 -8.89 -5.97
CA VAL A 149 -15.01 -10.30 -5.91
C VAL A 149 -14.19 -11.15 -6.88
N ALA A 150 -13.97 -10.69 -8.12
CA ALA A 150 -13.18 -11.41 -9.10
C ALA A 150 -11.72 -11.56 -8.66
N ALA A 151 -11.11 -10.48 -8.16
CA ALA A 151 -9.75 -10.51 -7.63
C ALA A 151 -9.63 -11.44 -6.43
N ALA A 152 -10.60 -11.42 -5.50
CA ALA A 152 -10.65 -12.32 -4.36
C ALA A 152 -10.80 -13.79 -4.78
N ALA A 153 -11.71 -14.08 -5.72
CA ALA A 153 -11.92 -15.43 -6.24
C ALA A 153 -10.65 -16.00 -6.91
N VAL A 154 -9.97 -15.19 -7.73
CA VAL A 154 -8.70 -15.58 -8.35
C VAL A 154 -7.61 -15.79 -7.31
N ALA A 155 -7.49 -14.91 -6.31
CA ALA A 155 -6.52 -15.07 -5.24
C ALA A 155 -6.75 -16.38 -4.48
N LEU A 156 -7.96 -16.58 -3.95
CA LEU A 156 -8.31 -17.75 -3.15
C LEU A 156 -8.21 -19.05 -3.95
N GLY A 157 -8.64 -19.04 -5.21
CA GLY A 157 -8.50 -20.18 -6.11
C GLY A 157 -7.06 -20.52 -6.44
N ALA A 158 -6.14 -19.56 -6.43
CA ALA A 158 -4.71 -19.79 -6.69
C ALA A 158 -3.94 -20.31 -5.46
N VAL A 159 -4.44 -20.12 -4.24
CA VAL A 159 -3.78 -20.54 -2.98
C VAL A 159 -3.31 -22.01 -3.01
N PRO A 160 -4.15 -23.02 -3.35
CA PRO A 160 -3.72 -24.42 -3.30
C PRO A 160 -2.72 -24.81 -4.39
N PHE A 161 -2.55 -23.98 -5.43
CA PHE A 161 -1.76 -24.33 -6.62
C PHE A 161 -0.47 -23.55 -6.77
N THR A 162 -0.24 -22.51 -5.96
CA THR A 162 0.84 -21.56 -6.17
C THR A 162 1.61 -21.25 -4.90
N ALA A 163 2.87 -20.81 -5.05
CA ALA A 163 3.67 -20.36 -3.94
C ALA A 163 3.10 -19.08 -3.30
N ALA A 164 3.34 -18.89 -2.01
CA ALA A 164 2.92 -17.69 -1.31
C ALA A 164 3.45 -16.41 -2.00
N GLY A 165 2.57 -15.41 -2.12
CA GLY A 165 2.79 -14.17 -2.88
C GLY A 165 2.23 -14.17 -4.30
N VAL A 166 2.21 -15.32 -4.98
CA VAL A 166 1.64 -15.43 -6.34
C VAL A 166 0.14 -15.12 -6.37
N PRO A 167 -0.70 -15.57 -5.41
CA PRO A 167 -2.11 -15.20 -5.37
C PRO A 167 -2.35 -13.68 -5.33
N VAL A 168 -1.49 -12.94 -4.61
CA VAL A 168 -1.59 -11.48 -4.50
C VAL A 168 -1.28 -10.81 -5.84
N LEU A 169 -0.24 -11.27 -6.54
CA LEU A 169 0.11 -10.79 -7.87
C LEU A 169 -1.00 -11.09 -8.89
N ALA A 170 -1.61 -12.27 -8.84
CA ALA A 170 -2.72 -12.66 -9.70
C ALA A 170 -3.95 -11.76 -9.48
N ALA A 171 -4.31 -11.52 -8.22
CA ALA A 171 -5.41 -10.64 -7.85
C ALA A 171 -5.21 -9.20 -8.35
N ALA A 172 -3.99 -8.68 -8.21
CA ALA A 172 -3.63 -7.37 -8.74
C ALA A 172 -3.69 -7.33 -10.27
N GLY A 173 -3.29 -8.41 -10.94
CA GLY A 173 -3.43 -8.57 -12.39
C GLY A 173 -4.88 -8.45 -12.87
N VAL A 174 -5.82 -9.07 -12.16
CA VAL A 174 -7.26 -8.93 -12.44
C VAL A 174 -7.71 -7.47 -12.36
N ALA A 175 -7.34 -6.78 -11.28
CA ALA A 175 -7.71 -5.37 -11.11
C ALA A 175 -7.12 -4.47 -12.21
N LEU A 176 -5.87 -4.70 -12.60
CA LEU A 176 -5.19 -3.97 -13.68
C LEU A 176 -5.85 -4.21 -15.03
N LEU A 177 -6.13 -5.47 -15.38
CA LEU A 177 -6.77 -5.82 -16.65
C LEU A 177 -8.15 -5.18 -16.78
N ILE A 178 -8.99 -5.29 -15.75
CA ILE A 178 -10.33 -4.69 -15.77
C ILE A 178 -10.23 -3.15 -15.81
N GLY A 179 -9.32 -2.55 -15.05
CA GLY A 179 -9.06 -1.11 -15.09
C GLY A 179 -8.66 -0.62 -16.48
N LEU A 180 -7.78 -1.38 -17.16
CA LEU A 180 -7.33 -1.07 -18.52
C LEU A 180 -8.48 -1.16 -19.53
N LEU A 181 -9.25 -2.24 -19.50
CA LEU A 181 -10.38 -2.47 -20.42
C LEU A 181 -11.50 -1.44 -20.24
N THR A 182 -11.74 -1.00 -19.00
CA THR A 182 -12.77 0.02 -18.71
C THR A 182 -12.31 1.43 -19.06
N HIS A 183 -11.02 1.75 -18.89
CA HIS A 183 -10.47 3.05 -19.31
C HIS A 183 -10.55 3.25 -20.82
N PHE A 184 -10.23 2.23 -21.63
CA PHE A 184 -10.34 2.33 -23.09
C PHE A 184 -11.79 2.57 -23.55
N ARG A 185 -12.75 1.91 -22.90
CA ARG A 185 -14.18 2.07 -23.22
C ARG A 185 -14.74 3.47 -23.01
N VAL A 186 -14.15 4.26 -22.10
CA VAL A 186 -14.56 5.65 -21.84
C VAL A 186 -13.86 6.62 -22.79
N ALA A 187 -12.64 6.31 -23.24
CA ALA A 187 -11.89 7.12 -24.19
C ALA A 187 -12.45 7.06 -25.62
N ASP A 188 -13.20 6.01 -25.96
CA ASP A 188 -13.81 5.80 -27.28
C ASP A 188 -15.18 6.49 -27.47
N LEU A 189 -15.67 7.26 -26.50
CA LEU A 189 -16.92 8.03 -26.66
C LEU A 189 -16.64 9.34 -27.41
N PRO A 190 -17.40 9.66 -28.48
CA PRO A 190 -17.24 10.94 -29.17
C PRO A 190 -17.48 12.09 -28.20
N VAL A 191 -16.55 13.05 -28.20
CA VAL A 191 -16.70 14.30 -27.45
C VAL A 191 -17.80 15.10 -28.14
N GLU A 192 -19.01 15.07 -27.58
CA GLU A 192 -20.10 15.94 -28.03
C GLU A 192 -19.72 17.39 -27.68
N ASP A 193 -19.33 18.18 -28.69
CA ASP A 193 -19.09 19.61 -28.56
C ASP A 193 -20.36 20.30 -28.01
N ARG A 194 -20.25 20.90 -26.83
CA ARG A 194 -21.25 21.81 -26.24
C ARG A 194 -20.72 23.22 -26.20
#